data_AF-A0A251X656-F1
#
_entry.id   AF-A0A251X656-F1
#
_cell.length_a   1.000
_cell.length_b   1.000
_cell.length_c   1.000
_cell.angle_alpha   90.00
_cell.angle_beta   90.00
_cell.angle_gamma   90.00
#
_symmetry.space_group_name_H-M   'P 1'
#
loop_
_entity.id
_entity.type
_entity.pdbx_description
1 polymer ?
#
loop_
_entity_poly.entity_id
_entity_poly.type
_entity_poly.pdbx_seq_one_letter_code
_entity_poly.pdbx_strand_id
1 'polypeptide(L)' 'MILYTNLENTQINGETKIAKPVLFLTSSELESDLHSTAEEKEINSFFIQNNLNKKQQNLVLTLFKEANINRFLITLKRG' A
#
# COMPACT_ATOMS: atom_id res chain seq x y z
N MET A 1 0.68 -13.52 -4.34
CA MET A 1 0.06 -14.41 -3.33
C MET A 1 -0.23 -13.57 -2.10
N ILE A 2 -1.49 -13.27 -1.80
CA ILE A 2 -1.85 -12.46 -0.61
C ILE A 2 -2.04 -13.45 0.55
N LEU A 3 -1.15 -13.39 1.56
CA LEU A 3 -1.36 -14.12 2.80
C LEU A 3 -2.47 -13.39 3.59
N TYR A 4 -3.65 -13.98 3.65
CA TYR A 4 -4.69 -13.54 4.58
C TYR A 4 -4.26 -13.92 6.00
N THR A 5 -3.96 -12.93 6.84
CA THR A 5 -3.74 -13.16 8.27
C THR A 5 -5.08 -13.12 8.99
N ASN A 6 -5.64 -14.27 9.31
CA ASN A 6 -6.88 -14.46 10.09
C ASN A 6 -6.64 -14.40 11.61
N LEU A 7 -5.60 -13.67 12.03
CA LEU A 7 -5.24 -13.52 13.44
C LEU A 7 -6.15 -12.48 14.10
N GLU A 8 -7.28 -12.93 14.61
CA GLU A 8 -8.15 -12.14 15.50
C GLU A 8 -7.71 -12.34 16.95
N ASN A 9 -7.69 -11.25 17.74
CA ASN A 9 -7.35 -11.25 19.19
C ASN A 9 -5.92 -11.69 19.56
N THR A 10 -4.91 -11.31 18.78
CA THR A 10 -3.51 -11.56 19.17
C THR A 10 -3.09 -10.70 20.36
N GLN A 11 -2.50 -11.33 21.38
CA GLN A 11 -1.92 -10.66 22.55
C GLN A 11 -0.42 -10.98 22.65
N ILE A 12 0.40 -9.97 22.94
CA ILE A 12 1.81 -10.14 23.30
C ILE A 12 1.98 -9.54 24.70
N ASN A 13 2.44 -10.34 25.65
CA ASN A 13 2.60 -9.93 27.06
C ASN A 13 1.32 -9.32 27.70
N GLY A 14 0.14 -9.81 27.30
CA GLY A 14 -1.15 -9.32 27.80
C GLY A 14 -1.68 -8.05 27.11
N GLU A 15 -0.91 -7.46 26.17
CA GLU A 15 -1.36 -6.35 25.36
C GLU A 15 -1.98 -6.84 24.04
N THR A 16 -3.21 -6.43 23.74
CA THR A 16 -3.86 -6.69 22.46
C THR A 16 -3.11 -6.00 21.33
N LYS A 17 -2.58 -6.80 20.40
CA LYS A 17 -1.98 -6.33 19.15
C LYS A 17 -2.99 -6.53 18.03
N ILE A 18 -3.26 -5.45 17.30
CA ILE A 18 -4.02 -5.51 16.05
C ILE A 18 -3.01 -5.69 14.93
N ALA A 19 -2.98 -6.89 14.33
CA ALA A 19 -2.20 -7.13 13.13
C ALA A 19 -2.87 -6.39 11.96
N LYS A 20 -2.16 -5.42 11.36
CA LYS A 20 -2.58 -4.80 10.11
C LYS A 20 -1.79 -5.42 8.97
N PRO A 21 -2.45 -6.09 8.00
CA PRO A 21 -1.75 -6.64 6.86
C PRO A 21 -1.15 -5.51 6.02
N VAL A 22 0.10 -5.69 5.59
CA VAL A 22 0.83 -4.77 4.73
C VAL A 22 1.27 -5.52 3.47
N LEU A 23 0.86 -5.02 2.31
CA LEU A 23 1.23 -5.56 1.01
C LEU A 23 2.37 -4.73 0.42
N PHE A 24 3.50 -5.39 0.14
CA PHE A 24 4.62 -4.79 -0.59
C PHE A 24 4.52 -5.16 -2.06
N LEU A 25 4.40 -4.16 -2.93
CA LEU A 25 4.42 -4.32 -4.37
C LEU A 25 5.72 -3.70 -4.88
N THR A 26 6.63 -4.54 -5.35
CA THR A 26 7.95 -4.11 -5.85
C THR A 26 7.98 -4.11 -7.37
N SER A 27 8.68 -3.15 -7.96
CA SER A 27 8.97 -3.14 -9.38
C SER A 27 10.31 -2.45 -9.63
N SER A 28 11.13 -3.03 -10.51
CA SER A 28 12.39 -2.43 -10.97
C SER A 28 12.17 -1.14 -11.76
N GLU A 29 10.98 -0.99 -12.35
CA GLU A 29 10.58 0.16 -13.16
C GLU A 29 10.10 1.36 -12.32
N LEU A 30 10.03 1.20 -10.98
CA LEU A 30 9.68 2.30 -10.09
C LEU A 30 10.93 3.08 -9.71
N GLU A 31 10.86 4.40 -9.84
CA GLU A 31 11.94 5.32 -9.46
C GLU A 31 11.81 5.80 -8.01
N SER A 32 10.62 5.70 -7.42
CA SER A 32 10.36 6.08 -6.03
C SER A 32 9.41 5.13 -5.31
N ASP A 33 9.33 5.28 -3.98
CA ASP A 33 8.44 4.51 -3.12
C ASP A 33 7.16 5.31 -2.80
N LEU A 34 6.05 4.62 -2.55
CA LEU A 34 4.79 5.26 -2.14
C LEU A 34 4.02 4.38 -1.16
N HIS A 35 3.51 4.99 -0.10
CA HIS A 35 2.64 4.33 0.88
C HIS A 35 1.16 4.68 0.64
N SER A 36 0.24 3.76 0.93
CA SER A 36 -1.20 3.99 0.78
C SER A 36 -1.77 5.03 1.74
N THR A 37 -1.00 5.48 2.72
CA THR A 37 -1.35 6.56 3.67
C THR A 37 -0.75 7.90 3.27
N ALA A 38 -0.06 7.97 2.14
CA ALA A 38 0.57 9.19 1.64
C ALA A 38 -0.46 10.28 1.34
N GLU A 39 -0.05 11.54 1.48
CA GLU A 39 -0.90 12.68 1.15
C GLU A 39 -1.07 12.82 -0.37
N GLU A 40 -2.13 13.49 -0.82
CA GLU A 40 -2.41 13.70 -2.24
C GLU A 40 -1.23 14.36 -2.98
N LYS A 41 -0.51 15.27 -2.32
CA LYS A 41 0.69 15.91 -2.86
C LYS A 41 1.82 14.91 -3.13
N GLU A 42 2.01 13.93 -2.25
CA GLU A 42 3.01 12.88 -2.38
C GLU A 42 2.63 11.90 -3.49
N ILE A 43 1.35 11.54 -3.58
CA ILE A 43 0.79 10.70 -4.65
C ILE A 43 1.03 11.35 -6.02
N ASN A 44 0.72 12.64 -6.15
CA ASN A 44 0.94 13.39 -7.39
C ASN A 44 2.43 13.47 -7.75
N SER A 45 3.30 13.69 -6.76
CA SER A 45 4.75 13.72 -6.96
C SER A 45 5.26 12.36 -7.44
N PHE A 46 4.77 11.26 -6.87
CA PHE A 46 5.09 9.90 -7.29
C PHE A 46 4.66 9.63 -8.75
N PHE A 47 3.47 10.07 -9.16
CA PHE A 47 3.00 9.89 -10.53
C PHE A 47 3.88 10.62 -11.55
N ILE A 48 4.33 11.83 -11.21
CA ILE A 48 5.22 12.62 -12.06
C ILE A 48 6.59 11.95 -12.14
N GLN A 49 7.18 11.55 -11.00
CA GLN A 49 8.50 10.94 -10.96
C GLN A 49 8.58 9.62 -11.73
N ASN A 50 7.53 8.81 -11.65
CA ASN A 50 7.47 7.51 -12.33
C ASN A 50 6.87 7.61 -13.76
N ASN A 51 6.61 8.83 -14.26
CA ASN A 51 6.00 9.07 -15.58
C ASN A 51 4.74 8.20 -15.85
N LEU A 52 3.90 8.00 -14.82
CA LEU A 52 2.74 7.12 -14.95
C LEU A 52 1.69 7.72 -15.87
N ASN A 53 1.16 6.92 -16.78
CA ASN A 53 0.03 7.32 -17.62
C ASN A 53 -1.29 7.31 -16.83
N LYS A 54 -2.34 7.96 -17.37
CA LYS A 54 -3.66 8.06 -16.71
C LYS A 54 -4.25 6.70 -16.30
N LYS A 55 -4.03 5.64 -17.08
CA LYS A 55 -4.54 4.30 -16.77
C LYS A 55 -3.81 3.71 -15.55
N GLN A 56 -2.49 3.88 -15.48
CA GLN A 56 -1.68 3.45 -14.34
C GLN A 56 -2.00 4.26 -13.07
N GLN A 57 -2.19 5.57 -13.20
CA GLN A 57 -2.62 6.42 -12.08
C GLN A 57 -3.97 5.95 -11.52
N ASN A 58 -4.96 5.72 -12.40
CA ASN A 58 -6.26 5.18 -12.01
C ASN A 58 -6.16 3.81 -11.34
N LEU A 59 -5.23 2.96 -11.79
CA LEU A 59 -4.97 1.66 -11.16
C LEU A 59 -4.45 1.85 -9.73
N VAL A 60 -3.46 2.71 -9.52
CA VAL A 60 -2.90 3.00 -8.17
C VAL A 60 -3.97 3.57 -7.24
N LEU A 61 -4.79 4.51 -7.73
CA LEU A 61 -5.88 5.10 -6.94
C LEU A 61 -6.95 4.07 -6.58
N THR A 62 -7.33 3.21 -7.52
CA THR A 62 -8.28 2.11 -7.27
C THR A 62 -7.73 1.14 -6.25
N LEU A 63 -6.46 0.77 -6.38
CA LEU A 63 -5.76 -0.11 -5.48
C LEU A 63 -5.73 0.45 -4.04
N PHE A 64 -5.43 1.74 -3.87
CA PHE A 64 -5.44 2.39 -2.55
C PHE A 64 -6.85 2.49 -1.96
N LYS A 65 -7.86 2.72 -2.81
CA LYS A 65 -9.27 2.68 -2.39
C LYS A 65 -9.66 1.29 -1.88
N GLU A 66 -9.29 0.24 -2.59
CA GLU A 66 -9.55 -1.15 -2.17
C GLU A 66 -8.82 -1.49 -0.88
N ALA A 67 -7.56 -1.05 -0.72
CA ALA A 67 -6.80 -1.22 0.51
C ALA A 67 -7.49 -0.61 1.72
N ASN A 68 -8.01 0.61 1.56
CA ASN A 68 -8.75 1.32 2.60
C ASN A 68 -10.05 0.57 2.97
N ILE A 69 -10.84 0.13 1.97
CA ILE A 69 -12.07 -0.62 2.18
C ILE A 69 -11.80 -1.92 2.97
N ASN A 70 -10.74 -2.63 2.60
CA ASN A 70 -10.37 -3.92 3.19
C ASN A 70 -9.42 -3.80 4.39
N ARG A 71 -9.14 -2.58 4.86
CA ARG A 71 -8.33 -2.28 6.05
C ARG A 71 -6.91 -2.87 6.02
N PHE A 72 -6.28 -2.89 4.85
CA PHE A 72 -4.87 -3.24 4.71
C PHE A 72 -4.05 -2.07 4.18
N LEU A 73 -2.74 -2.12 4.40
CA LEU A 73 -1.81 -1.09 3.92
C LEU A 73 -1.10 -1.58 2.67
N ILE A 74 -0.79 -0.66 1.76
CA ILE A 74 0.01 -0.95 0.57
C ILE A 74 1.26 -0.10 0.61
N THR A 75 2.39 -0.71 0.26
CA THR A 75 3.63 -0.01 -0.02
C THR A 75 4.10 -0.40 -1.41
N LEU A 76 4.14 0.58 -2.32
CA LEU A 76 4.83 0.48 -3.58
C LEU A 76 6.31 0.76 -3.30
N LYS A 77 7.18 -0.16 -3.68
CA LYS A 77 8.64 -0.02 -3.51
C LYS A 77 9.36 -0.20 -4.83
N ARG A 78 10.46 0.53 -4.98
CA ARG A 78 11.49 0.17 -5.95
C ARG A 78 12.07 -1.20 -5.60
N GLY A 79 12.02 -2.11 -6.57
CA GLY A 79 12.52 -3.49 -6.48
C GLY A 79 13.94 -3.66 -6.98
#